data_AF-A0A183L0X3-F1
#
_entry.id   AF-A0A183L0X3-F1
#
_cell.length_a   1.000
_cell.length_b   1.000
_cell.length_c   1.000
_cell.angle_alpha   90.00
_cell.angle_beta   90.00
_cell.angle_gamma   90.00
#
_symmetry.space_group_name_H-M   'P 1'
#
loop_
_entity.id
_entity.type
_entity.pdbx_description
1 polymer ?
#
loop_
_entity_poly.entity_id
_entity_poly.type
_entity_poly.pdbx_seq_one_letter_code
_entity_poly.pdbx_strand_id
1 'polypeptide(L)'
;MGFDLNRQWQSPSLWAHPTIYATKQLLMNLDNNPFIDVNFFIDIHAHSTLMNGFMYGNIYEDEKRAERQARFPSLLSQFAEDFSLPQTNFNKDTLKAGTGRR
;
A
#
# COMPACT_ATOMS: atom_id res chain seq x y z
N MET A 1 -12.99 18.38 -6.36
CA MET A 1 -12.55 18.27 -7.77
C MET A 1 -12.64 16.84 -8.33
N GLY A 2 -13.21 15.86 -7.61
CA GLY A 2 -13.50 14.53 -8.18
C GLY A 2 -12.28 13.69 -8.58
N PHE A 3 -11.06 14.07 -8.15
CA PHE A 3 -9.85 13.32 -8.45
C PHE A 3 -9.79 12.01 -7.66
N ASP A 4 -9.30 10.97 -8.32
CA ASP A 4 -8.87 9.75 -7.66
C ASP A 4 -7.55 10.03 -6.91
N LEU A 5 -7.65 10.18 -5.58
CA LEU A 5 -6.51 10.47 -4.71
C LEU A 5 -5.45 9.38 -4.76
N ASN A 6 -5.85 8.11 -4.98
CA ASN A 6 -4.92 7.00 -5.08
C ASN A 6 -4.23 6.93 -6.45
N ARG A 7 -4.28 8.00 -7.26
CA ARG A 7 -3.46 8.17 -8.48
C ARG A 7 -2.54 9.38 -8.41
N GLN A 8 -2.51 10.06 -7.26
CA GLN A 8 -1.79 11.31 -7.08
C GLN A 8 -0.55 11.15 -6.18
N TRP A 9 -0.14 9.93 -5.84
CA TRP A 9 1.02 9.71 -4.96
C TRP A 9 2.34 10.20 -5.56
N GLN A 10 2.49 10.15 -6.89
CA GLN A 10 3.73 10.56 -7.56
C GLN A 10 3.98 12.07 -7.41
N SER A 11 3.00 12.90 -7.77
CA SER A 11 3.10 14.36 -7.75
C SER A 11 1.81 15.01 -7.23
N PRO A 12 1.55 14.93 -5.91
CA PRO A 12 0.36 15.53 -5.33
C PRO A 12 0.47 17.06 -5.34
N SER A 13 -0.65 17.75 -5.60
CA SER A 13 -0.73 19.21 -5.52
C SER A 13 -1.30 19.60 -4.16
N LEU A 14 -0.66 20.55 -3.47
CA LEU A 14 -1.16 21.05 -2.19
C LEU A 14 -2.56 21.68 -2.33
N TRP A 15 -2.84 22.34 -3.46
CA TRP A 15 -4.13 22.98 -3.70
C TRP A 15 -5.20 21.99 -4.17
N ALA A 16 -4.85 21.09 -5.10
CA ALA A 16 -5.84 20.17 -5.69
C ALA A 16 -6.04 18.88 -4.86
N HIS A 17 -4.99 18.41 -4.17
CA HIS A 17 -4.92 17.13 -3.46
C HIS A 17 -4.32 17.29 -2.04
N PRO A 18 -4.84 18.22 -1.19
CA PRO A 18 -4.21 18.56 0.09
C PRO A 18 -4.03 17.37 1.03
N THR A 19 -4.98 16.42 1.02
CA THR A 19 -4.94 15.23 1.89
C THR A 19 -3.79 14.30 1.55
N ILE A 20 -3.68 13.88 0.28
CA ILE A 20 -2.61 12.96 -0.15
C ILE A 20 -1.24 13.66 -0.15
N TYR A 21 -1.20 14.98 -0.39
CA TYR A 21 -0.01 15.78 -0.20
C TYR A 21 0.49 15.70 1.26
N ALA A 22 -0.38 16.02 2.23
CA ALA A 22 -0.04 16.02 3.65
C ALA A 22 0.34 14.60 4.14
N THR A 23 -0.40 13.57 3.74
CA THR A 23 -0.08 12.17 4.08
C THR A 23 1.30 11.76 3.55
N LYS A 24 1.63 12.12 2.30
CA LYS A 24 2.96 11.84 1.74
C LYS A 24 4.07 12.55 2.53
N GLN A 25 3.88 13.82 2.88
CA GLN A 25 4.86 14.56 3.71
C GLN A 25 5.06 13.90 5.08
N LEU A 26 3.98 13.46 5.74
CA LEU A 26 4.07 12.74 7.00
C LEU A 26 4.87 11.45 6.86
N LEU A 27 4.56 10.63 5.85
CA LEU A 27 5.28 9.37 5.61
C LEU A 27 6.78 9.61 5.36
N MET A 28 7.13 10.62 4.55
CA MET A 28 8.53 10.97 4.32
C MET A 28 9.21 11.48 5.60
N ASN A 29 8.51 12.23 6.46
CA ASN A 29 9.07 12.67 7.74
C ASN A 29 9.28 11.51 8.71
N LEU A 30 8.40 10.51 8.71
CA LEU A 30 8.55 9.31 9.52
C LEU A 30 9.71 8.44 9.03
N ASP A 31 9.82 8.24 7.72
CA ASP A 31 10.89 7.45 7.08
C ASP A 31 12.29 8.07 7.27
N ASN A 32 12.37 9.41 7.31
CA ASN A 32 13.63 10.12 7.57
C ASN A 32 13.99 10.27 9.06
N ASN A 33 13.10 9.87 9.98
CA ASN A 33 13.37 10.00 11.40
C ASN A 33 14.22 8.81 11.90
N PRO A 34 15.45 9.03 12.40
CA PRO A 34 16.35 7.94 12.80
C PRO A 34 15.86 7.14 14.03
N PHE A 35 14.84 7.64 14.73
CA PHE A 35 14.23 6.98 15.88
C PHE A 35 12.97 6.20 15.54
N ILE A 36 12.51 6.22 14.28
CA ILE A 36 11.30 5.55 13.82
C ILE A 36 11.69 4.58 12.70
N ASP A 37 11.27 3.32 12.83
CA ASP A 37 11.40 2.34 11.76
C ASP A 37 10.03 2.12 11.11
N VAL A 38 9.84 2.61 9.88
CA VAL A 38 8.59 2.46 9.13
C VAL A 38 8.54 1.07 8.50
N ASN A 39 8.02 0.09 9.24
CA ASN A 39 7.97 -1.30 8.75
C ASN A 39 6.84 -1.57 7.76
N PHE A 40 5.70 -0.89 7.90
CA PHE A 40 4.52 -1.11 7.07
C PHE A 40 3.86 0.19 6.65
N PHE A 41 3.43 0.22 5.40
CA PHE A 41 2.45 1.15 4.86
C PHE A 41 1.28 0.33 4.31
N ILE A 42 0.07 0.55 4.85
CA ILE A 42 -1.12 -0.19 4.48
C ILE A 42 -2.18 0.81 4.00
N ASP A 43 -2.58 0.67 2.74
CA ASP A 43 -3.62 1.46 2.10
C ASP A 43 -4.90 0.61 2.02
N ILE A 44 -5.92 0.94 2.83
CA ILE A 44 -7.12 0.11 3.02
C ILE A 44 -8.21 0.56 2.05
N HIS A 45 -8.72 -0.39 1.27
CA HIS A 45 -9.78 -0.16 0.28
C HIS A 45 -10.88 -1.20 0.41
N ALA A 46 -12.11 -0.81 0.07
CA ALA A 46 -13.18 -1.76 -0.20
C ALA A 46 -13.12 -2.19 -1.67
N HIS A 47 -13.33 -3.48 -1.92
CA HIS A 47 -13.46 -4.01 -3.27
C HIS A 47 -14.94 -4.24 -3.60
N SER A 48 -15.36 -3.92 -4.82
CA SER A 48 -16.78 -3.96 -5.21
C SER A 48 -17.30 -5.36 -5.53
N THR A 49 -16.44 -6.28 -6.00
CA THR A 49 -16.85 -7.62 -6.45
C THR A 49 -16.30 -8.79 -5.64
N LEU A 50 -15.08 -8.69 -5.12
CA LEU A 50 -14.45 -9.75 -4.34
C LEU A 50 -14.92 -9.65 -2.89
N MET A 51 -15.31 -10.79 -2.33
CA MET A 51 -15.58 -10.96 -0.90
C MET A 51 -14.26 -11.21 -0.16
N ASN A 52 -14.30 -11.12 1.17
CA ASN A 52 -13.17 -11.31 2.08
C ASN A 52 -12.08 -10.22 1.99
N GLY A 53 -11.21 -10.18 3.00
CA GLY A 53 -10.02 -9.35 3.01
C GLY A 53 -8.90 -10.00 2.20
N PHE A 54 -8.20 -9.20 1.41
CA PHE A 54 -7.01 -9.64 0.66
C PHE A 54 -6.08 -8.45 0.44
N MET A 55 -4.86 -8.71 0.00
CA MET A 55 -3.86 -7.66 -0.20
C MET A 55 -3.35 -7.59 -1.62
N TYR A 56 -2.98 -6.37 -2.01
CA TYR A 56 -2.12 -6.15 -3.16
C TYR A 56 -0.81 -5.55 -2.71
N GLY A 57 0.29 -6.09 -3.22
CA GLY A 57 1.60 -5.49 -3.02
C GLY A 57 2.46 -5.54 -4.28
N ASN A 58 3.74 -5.28 -4.11
CA ASN A 58 4.68 -5.21 -5.21
C ASN A 58 5.57 -6.45 -5.28
N ILE A 59 5.93 -6.83 -6.50
CA ILE A 59 7.10 -7.70 -6.70
C ILE A 59 8.36 -6.86 -6.49
N TYR A 60 9.24 -7.36 -5.62
CA TYR A 60 10.58 -6.83 -5.39
C TYR A 60 11.62 -7.83 -5.89
N GLU A 61 12.72 -7.34 -6.45
CA GLU A 61 13.86 -8.17 -6.85
C GLU A 61 14.72 -8.57 -5.64
N ASP A 62 14.70 -7.75 -4.58
CA ASP A 62 15.29 -8.09 -3.29
C ASP A 62 14.43 -9.13 -2.57
N GLU A 63 14.97 -10.35 -2.44
CA GLU A 63 14.32 -11.48 -1.76
C GLU A 63 13.96 -11.17 -0.31
N LYS A 64 14.85 -10.53 0.46
CA LYS A 64 14.57 -10.17 1.86
C LYS A 64 13.41 -9.19 1.97
N ARG A 65 13.28 -8.27 1.02
CA ARG A 65 12.15 -7.35 0.95
C ARG A 65 10.86 -8.08 0.56
N ALA A 66 10.92 -8.99 -0.41
CA ALA A 66 9.79 -9.81 -0.81
C ALA A 66 9.28 -10.69 0.35
N GLU A 67 10.19 -11.35 1.07
CA GLU A 67 9.87 -12.14 2.26
C GLU A 67 9.21 -11.30 3.36
N ARG A 68 9.79 -10.13 3.68
CA ARG A 68 9.22 -9.22 4.69
C ARG A 68 7.79 -8.80 4.35
N GLN A 69 7.52 -8.48 3.08
CA GLN A 69 6.18 -8.12 2.63
C GLN A 69 5.19 -9.28 2.79
N ALA A 70 5.61 -10.53 2.56
CA ALA A 70 4.73 -11.69 2.62
C ALA A 70 4.32 -12.06 4.06
N ARG A 71 5.09 -11.65 5.09
CA ARG A 71 4.82 -12.02 6.49
C ARG A 71 3.44 -11.59 6.97
N PHE A 72 3.04 -10.36 6.69
CA PHE A 72 1.78 -9.82 7.22
C PHE A 72 0.53 -10.51 6.63
N PRO A 73 0.42 -10.70 5.29
CA PRO A 73 -0.62 -11.55 4.70
C PRO A 73 -0.63 -12.97 5.26
N SER A 74 0.54 -13.59 5.45
CA SER A 74 0.61 -14.94 6.02
C SER A 74 0.14 -15.02 7.46
N LEU A 75 0.35 -13.97 8.27
CA LEU A 75 -0.19 -13.88 9.62
C LEU A 75 -1.71 -13.68 9.58
N LEU A 76 -2.20 -12.78 8.72
CA LEU A 76 -3.65 -12.57 8.58
C LEU A 76 -4.37 -13.84 8.15
N SER A 77 -3.82 -14.62 7.21
CA SER A 77 -4.45 -15.89 6.80
C SER A 77 -4.52 -16.93 7.91
N GLN A 78 -3.70 -16.81 8.97
CA GLN A 78 -3.73 -17.72 10.12
C GLN A 78 -4.71 -17.25 11.19
N PHE A 79 -4.89 -15.94 11.35
CA PHE A 79 -5.59 -15.36 12.50
C PHE A 79 -6.89 -14.62 12.15
N ALA A 80 -7.16 -14.36 10.88
CA ALA A 80 -8.39 -13.75 10.40
C ALA A 80 -9.10 -14.71 9.45
N GLU A 81 -10.24 -15.25 9.89
CA GLU A 81 -11.07 -16.18 9.12
C GLU A 81 -11.51 -15.59 7.79
N ASP A 82 -11.83 -14.29 7.79
CA ASP A 82 -12.27 -13.56 6.60
C ASP A 82 -11.10 -13.10 5.71
N PHE A 83 -9.86 -13.54 5.94
CA PHE A 83 -8.71 -13.17 5.10
C PHE A 83 -8.37 -14.27 4.08
N SER A 84 -8.33 -13.88 2.82
CA SER A 84 -8.05 -14.76 1.69
C SER A 84 -6.62 -14.57 1.18
N LEU A 85 -5.74 -15.47 1.61
CA LEU A 85 -4.39 -15.58 1.05
C LEU A 85 -4.41 -15.91 -0.46
N PRO A 86 -5.29 -16.79 -0.98
CA PRO A 86 -5.36 -17.08 -2.42
C PRO A 86 -5.72 -15.87 -3.29
N GLN A 87 -6.45 -14.89 -2.75
CA GLN A 87 -6.80 -13.65 -3.46
C GLN A 87 -5.75 -12.54 -3.28
N THR A 88 -4.76 -12.74 -2.42
CA THR A 88 -3.65 -11.81 -2.24
C THR A 88 -2.67 -11.93 -3.40
N ASN A 89 -2.30 -10.79 -4.02
CA ASN A 89 -1.50 -10.79 -5.24
C ASN A 89 -0.40 -9.71 -5.21
N PHE A 90 0.80 -10.12 -5.59
CA PHE A 90 1.95 -9.23 -5.76
C PHE A 90 2.29 -9.08 -7.24
N ASN A 91 2.36 -7.85 -7.74
CA ASN A 91 2.62 -7.62 -9.16
C ASN A 91 3.52 -6.39 -9.44
N LYS A 92 3.84 -6.20 -10.74
CA LYS A 92 4.62 -5.07 -11.28
C LYS A 92 3.86 -4.34 -12.40
N ASP A 93 2.54 -4.23 -12.25
CA ASP A 93 1.65 -3.61 -13.24
C ASP A 93 1.92 -2.11 -13.38
N THR A 94 2.26 -1.67 -14.59
CA THR A 94 2.55 -0.28 -14.92
C THR A 94 1.31 0.61 -14.86
N LEU A 95 0.10 0.04 -15.02
CA LEU A 95 -1.17 0.78 -14.92
C LEU A 95 -1.46 1.28 -13.49
N LYS A 96 -0.67 0.82 -12.51
CA LYS A 96 -0.76 1.23 -11.11
C LYS A 96 0.22 2.33 -10.74
N ALA A 97 1.01 2.84 -11.69
CA ALA A 97 1.89 3.98 -11.47
C ALA A 97 1.12 5.18 -10.86
N GLY A 98 1.72 5.81 -9.84
CA GLY A 98 1.14 6.95 -9.13
C GLY A 98 0.13 6.57 -8.03
N THR A 99 -0.02 5.27 -7.73
CA THR A 99 -0.82 4.78 -6.61
C THR A 99 0.02 4.56 -5.36
N GLY A 100 -0.60 4.32 -4.20
CA GLY A 100 0.15 4.05 -2.96
C GLY A 100 1.06 2.82 -3.05
N ARG A 101 0.84 1.95 -4.04
CA ARG A 101 1.69 0.81 -4.35
C ARG A 101 2.69 1.04 -5.49
N ARG A 102 2.77 2.20 -6.16
CA ARG A 102 3.78 2.46 -7.21
C ARG A 102 4.16 3.92 -7.37
#